data_AF-A0A6L8FUC1-F1
#
_entry.id   AF-A0A6L8FUC1-F1
#
_cell.length_a   1.000
_cell.length_b   1.000
_cell.length_c   1.000
_cell.angle_alpha   90.00
_cell.angle_beta   90.00
_cell.angle_gamma   90.00
#
_symmetry.space_group_name_H-M   'P 1'
#
loop_
_entity.id
_entity.type
_entity.pdbx_description
1 polymer ?
#
loop_
_entity_poly.entity_id
_entity_poly.type
_entity_poly.pdbx_seq_one_letter_code
_entity_poly.pdbx_strand_id
1 'polypeptide(L)'
;MAAIGLIETRGLVGVIEAADAAVKSAPVELLGIKPIGGGLVSTHFRGEVAAVQVAVQAGVEAALKVSQVISHRVIPAPHLDVENLLLHQSQAASPPAQPPPDELEDLPVTRLRQLVRQLPDAQLKGRQ
;
A
#
# COMPACT_ATOMS: atom_id res chain seq x y z
N MET A 1 -8.33 19.76 -1.08
CA MET A 1 -6.98 19.25 -0.76
C MET A 1 -7.07 18.48 0.54
N ALA A 2 -6.55 17.25 0.58
CA ALA A 2 -6.56 16.43 1.78
C ALA A 2 -5.23 16.60 2.54
N ALA A 3 -5.28 16.53 3.86
CA ALA A 3 -4.10 16.52 4.71
C ALA A 3 -3.36 15.18 4.60
N ILE A 4 -2.07 15.20 4.94
CA ILE A 4 -1.21 14.02 4.95
C ILE A 4 -0.65 13.80 6.35
N GLY A 5 -0.74 12.56 6.82
CA GLY A 5 -0.12 12.09 8.06
C GLY A 5 1.02 11.13 7.76
N LEU A 6 2.11 11.21 8.52
CA LEU A 6 3.32 10.41 8.37
C LEU A 6 3.71 9.82 9.72
N ILE A 7 4.03 8.53 9.77
CA ILE A 7 4.63 7.88 10.95
C ILE A 7 5.76 6.97 10.46
N GLU A 8 6.96 7.17 11.01
CA GLU A 8 8.13 6.36 10.72
C GLU A 8 8.61 5.66 11.99
N THR A 9 8.86 4.35 11.90
CA THR A 9 9.34 3.53 13.02
C THR A 9 10.57 2.73 12.62
N ARG A 10 11.27 2.21 13.63
CA ARG A 10 12.29 1.18 13.44
C ARG A 10 11.63 -0.19 13.43
N GLY A 11 11.76 -0.89 12.32
CA GLY A 11 11.14 -2.19 12.08
C GLY A 11 9.69 -2.10 11.62
N LEU A 12 9.23 -3.17 10.98
CA LEU A 12 7.91 -3.26 10.36
C LEU A 12 6.76 -3.37 11.38
N VAL A 13 6.99 -4.04 12.51
CA VAL A 13 5.97 -4.27 13.54
C VAL A 13 5.40 -2.96 14.08
N GLY A 14 6.28 -1.98 14.32
CA GLY A 14 5.89 -0.64 14.78
C GLY A 14 4.96 0.08 13.82
N VAL A 15 5.28 0.05 12.52
CA VAL A 15 4.46 0.67 11.48
C VAL A 15 3.10 -0.02 11.37
N ILE A 16 3.05 -1.35 11.44
CA ILE A 16 1.79 -2.09 11.37
C ILE A 16 0.88 -1.72 12.55
N GLU A 17 1.42 -1.68 13.77
CA GLU A 17 0.68 -1.24 14.96
C GLU A 17 0.20 0.21 14.82
N ALA A 18 1.06 1.11 14.31
CA ALA A 18 0.70 2.49 14.06
C ALA A 18 -0.47 2.60 13.07
N ALA A 19 -0.40 1.85 11.96
CA ALA A 19 -1.39 1.86 10.91
C ALA A 19 -2.75 1.37 11.40
N ASP A 20 -2.78 0.24 12.11
CA ASP A 20 -4.02 -0.34 12.65
C ASP A 20 -4.71 0.60 13.65
N ALA A 21 -3.95 1.17 14.60
CA ALA A 21 -4.49 2.10 15.57
C ALA A 21 -4.98 3.41 14.92
N ALA A 22 -4.24 3.94 13.95
CA ALA A 22 -4.58 5.17 13.24
C ALA A 22 -5.91 5.05 12.49
N VAL A 23 -6.09 4.03 11.64
CA VAL A 23 -7.31 3.86 10.82
C VAL A 23 -8.54 3.50 11.66
N LYS A 24 -8.36 2.93 12.86
CA LYS A 24 -9.45 2.67 13.81
C LYS A 24 -9.91 3.93 14.56
N SER A 25 -9.02 4.91 14.72
CA SER A 25 -9.29 6.10 15.55
C SER A 25 -10.01 7.23 14.82
N ALA A 26 -9.87 7.32 13.49
CA ALA A 26 -10.44 8.41 12.68
C ALA A 26 -10.64 7.98 11.22
N PRO A 27 -11.55 8.64 10.47
CA PRO A 27 -11.79 8.33 9.06
C PRO A 27 -10.65 8.87 8.19
N VAL A 28 -9.60 8.05 8.00
CA VAL A 28 -8.45 8.33 7.14
C VAL A 28 -8.20 7.17 6.18
N GLU A 29 -7.67 7.49 5.00
CA GLU A 29 -7.19 6.52 4.03
C GLU A 29 -5.73 6.19 4.34
N LEU A 30 -5.43 4.90 4.52
CA LEU A 30 -4.05 4.40 4.61
C LEU A 30 -3.49 4.26 3.19
N LEU A 31 -2.49 5.09 2.84
CA LEU A 31 -1.89 5.07 1.50
C LEU A 31 -0.91 3.90 1.32
N GLY A 32 -0.37 3.37 2.42
CA GLY A 32 0.48 2.18 2.39
C GLY A 32 1.72 2.28 3.28
N ILE A 33 2.47 1.18 3.33
CA ILE A 33 3.69 1.02 4.13
C ILE A 33 4.89 1.01 3.18
N LYS A 34 5.90 1.83 3.50
CA LYS A 34 7.12 1.97 2.71
C LYS A 34 8.36 1.61 3.55
N PRO A 35 9.07 0.52 3.22
CA PRO A 35 10.42 0.29 3.71
C PRO A 35 11.38 1.32 3.09
N ILE A 36 12.12 2.04 3.91
CA ILE A 36 13.10 3.04 3.46
C ILE A 36 14.51 2.44 3.36
N GLY A 37 14.81 1.48 4.26
CA GLY A 37 16.14 0.87 4.39
C GLY A 37 16.75 1.13 5.77
N GLY A 38 17.81 0.39 6.12
CA GLY A 38 18.44 0.52 7.45
C GLY A 38 17.52 0.17 8.62
N GLY A 39 16.48 -0.63 8.37
CA GLY A 39 15.43 -0.97 9.33
C GLY A 39 14.38 0.13 9.54
N LEU A 40 14.41 1.22 8.76
CA LEU A 40 13.38 2.26 8.80
C LEU A 40 12.20 1.89 7.90
N VAL A 41 11.00 2.07 8.43
CA VAL A 41 9.74 1.83 7.73
C VAL A 41 8.81 2.99 8.04
N SER A 42 8.09 3.49 7.02
CA SER A 42 7.15 4.60 7.14
C SER A 42 5.75 4.21 6.66
N THR A 43 4.70 4.78 7.26
CA THR A 43 3.33 4.71 6.79
C THR A 43 2.74 6.12 6.60
N HIS A 44 1.78 6.23 5.69
CA HIS A 44 1.22 7.50 5.23
C HIS A 44 -0.30 7.43 5.24
N PHE A 45 -0.94 8.50 5.70
CA PHE A 45 -2.40 8.63 5.78
C PHE A 45 -2.88 9.86 5.02
N ARG A 46 -4.10 9.81 4.50
CA ARG A 46 -4.78 10.91 3.82
C ARG A 46 -6.17 11.12 4.40
N GLY A 47 -6.58 12.37 4.56
CA GLY A 47 -7.93 12.69 5.03
C GLY A 47 -8.14 14.16 5.34
N GLU A 48 -9.21 14.48 6.08
CA GLU A 48 -9.37 15.82 6.65
C GLU A 48 -8.30 16.09 7.71
N VAL A 49 -7.87 17.35 7.85
CA VAL A 49 -6.78 17.75 8.77
C VAL A 49 -7.00 17.23 10.18
N ALA A 50 -8.22 17.41 10.71
CA ALA A 50 -8.57 16.97 12.06
C ALA A 50 -8.53 15.44 12.20
N ALA A 51 -9.08 14.70 11.23
CA ALA A 51 -9.06 13.24 11.23
C ALA A 51 -7.62 12.70 11.16
N VAL A 52 -6.77 13.28 10.31
CA VAL A 52 -5.35 12.92 10.17
C VAL A 52 -4.58 13.18 11.46
N GLN A 53 -4.89 14.27 12.16
CA GLN A 53 -4.21 14.59 13.42
C GLN A 53 -4.57 13.61 14.53
N VAL A 54 -5.84 13.21 14.64
CA VAL A 54 -6.28 12.15 15.56
C VAL A 54 -5.64 10.82 15.21
N ALA A 55 -5.67 10.44 13.92
CA ALA A 55 -5.09 9.19 13.43
C ALA A 55 -3.59 9.09 13.74
N VAL A 56 -2.81 10.13 13.43
CA VAL A 56 -1.36 10.14 13.67
C VAL A 56 -1.06 10.05 15.17
N GLN A 57 -1.79 10.78 16.01
CA GLN A 57 -1.59 10.74 17.46
C GLN A 57 -1.83 9.33 18.02
N ALA A 58 -2.96 8.70 17.66
CA ALA A 58 -3.30 7.36 18.11
C ALA A 58 -2.29 6.31 17.60
N GLY A 59 -1.88 6.41 16.33
CA GLY A 59 -0.88 5.52 15.73
C GLY A 59 0.47 5.61 16.42
N VAL A 60 0.94 6.83 16.73
CA VAL A 60 2.21 7.04 17.45
C VAL A 60 2.15 6.46 18.86
N GLU A 61 1.08 6.71 19.60
CA GLU A 61 0.89 6.18 20.96
C GLU A 61 0.87 4.65 21.00
N ALA A 62 0.26 4.00 20.00
CA ALA A 62 0.25 2.54 19.88
C ALA A 62 1.64 2.01 19.52
N ALA A 63 2.28 2.58 18.50
CA ALA A 63 3.59 2.14 18.01
C ALA A 63 4.71 2.27 19.05
N LEU A 64 4.65 3.28 19.92
CA LEU A 64 5.59 3.48 21.03
C LEU A 64 5.58 2.34 22.05
N LYS A 65 4.49 1.57 22.15
CA LYS A 65 4.38 0.43 23.08
C LYS A 65 5.11 -0.81 22.59
N VAL A 66 5.29 -0.93 21.27
CA VAL A 66 5.82 -2.15 20.63
C VAL A 66 7.14 -1.93 19.88
N SER A 67 7.50 -0.67 19.60
CA SER A 67 8.66 -0.33 18.78
C SER A 67 9.18 1.09 19.04
N GLN A 68 10.34 1.40 18.44
CA GLN A 68 10.85 2.76 18.42
C GLN A 68 10.20 3.58 17.29
N VAL A 69 9.44 4.62 17.64
CA VAL A 69 9.01 5.65 16.69
C VAL A 69 10.17 6.62 16.44
N ILE A 70 10.49 6.84 15.17
CA ILE A 70 11.60 7.71 14.72
C ILE A 70 11.11 9.12 14.47
N SER A 71 10.02 9.27 13.72
CA SER A 71 9.42 10.56 13.44
C SER A 71 7.93 10.43 13.11
N HIS A 72 7.19 11.52 13.27
CA HIS A 72 5.80 11.62 12.81
C HIS A 72 5.49 13.07 12.43
N ARG A 73 4.56 13.28 11.49
CA ARG A 73 4.21 14.63 11.02
C ARG A 73 2.81 14.67 10.42
N VAL A 74 2.12 15.79 10.62
CA VAL A 74 0.90 16.14 9.90
C VAL A 74 1.18 17.35 9.02
N ILE A 75 0.76 17.29 7.76
CA ILE A 75 0.82 18.37 6.79
C ILE A 75 -0.62 18.71 6.39
N PRO A 76 -1.21 19.80 6.91
CA PRO A 76 -2.62 20.13 6.68
C PRO A 76 -2.99 20.38 5.22
N ALA A 77 -2.10 21.02 4.47
CA ALA A 77 -2.29 21.37 3.07
C ALA A 77 -0.98 21.13 2.31
N PRO A 78 -0.69 19.88 1.91
CA PRO A 78 0.50 19.57 1.14
C PRO A 78 0.44 20.23 -0.24
N HIS A 79 1.60 20.57 -0.80
CA HIS A 79 1.68 20.97 -2.20
C HIS A 79 1.26 19.79 -3.10
N LEU A 80 0.65 20.08 -4.25
CA LEU A 80 0.11 19.05 -5.15
C LEU A 80 1.18 18.03 -5.58
N ASP A 81 2.41 18.49 -5.84
CA ASP A 81 3.52 17.60 -6.20
C ASP A 81 3.89 16.61 -5.09
N VAL A 82 3.77 17.03 -3.83
CA VAL A 82 4.03 16.17 -2.66
C VAL A 82 2.93 15.14 -2.52
N GLU A 83 1.68 15.55 -2.72
CA GLU A 83 0.51 14.65 -2.72
C GLU A 83 0.65 13.59 -3.82
N ASN A 84 0.98 14.00 -5.05
CA ASN A 84 1.18 13.10 -6.17
C ASN A 84 2.31 12.10 -5.92
N LEU A 85 3.44 12.54 -5.35
CA LEU A 85 4.56 11.65 -5.03
C LEU A 85 4.16 10.50 -4.08
N LEU A 86 3.24 10.77 -3.16
CA LEU A 86 2.80 9.78 -2.18
C LEU A 86 1.74 8.82 -2.75
N LEU A 87 0.88 9.30 -3.65
CA LEU A 87 -0.16 8.48 -4.29
C LEU A 87 0.40 7.52 -5.36
N HIS A 88 1.40 7.94 -6.16
CA HIS A 88 1.97 7.04 -7.18
C HIS A 88 2.71 5.84 -6.57
N GLN A 89 3.10 5.95 -5.30
CA GLN A 89 3.81 4.88 -4.60
C GLN A 89 2.90 3.83 -3.96
N SER A 90 1.58 4.08 -3.86
CA SER A 90 0.62 3.05 -3.45
C SER A 90 0.27 2.08 -4.58
N GLN A 91 0.59 2.42 -5.84
CA GLN A 91 0.38 1.55 -7.01
C GLN A 91 1.59 0.67 -7.34
N ALA A 92 2.23 0.07 -6.32
CA ALA A 92 3.20 -1.00 -6.58
C ALA A 92 2.46 -2.26 -7.06
N ALA A 93 2.33 -2.34 -8.39
CA ALA A 93 1.92 -3.49 -9.21
C ALA A 93 0.62 -4.19 -8.80
N SER A 94 -0.51 -3.70 -9.32
CA SER A 94 -1.48 -4.68 -9.83
C SER A 94 -0.73 -5.53 -10.87
N PRO A 95 -0.69 -6.87 -10.76
CA PRO A 95 -0.23 -7.70 -11.87
C PRO A 95 -0.99 -7.25 -13.13
N PRO A 96 -0.37 -7.27 -14.33
CA PRO A 96 -1.08 -6.94 -15.57
C PRO A 96 -2.38 -7.74 -15.54
N ALA A 97 -3.52 -7.05 -15.65
CA ALA A 97 -4.83 -7.63 -15.47
C ALA A 97 -4.86 -8.98 -16.19
N GLN A 98 -4.97 -10.07 -15.43
CA GLN A 98 -5.27 -11.35 -16.04
C GLN A 98 -6.55 -11.12 -16.84
N PRO A 99 -6.57 -11.43 -18.14
CA PRO A 99 -7.78 -11.23 -18.92
C PRO A 99 -8.93 -11.93 -18.20
N PRO A 100 -10.12 -11.31 -18.10
CA PRO A 100 -11.26 -11.90 -17.42
C PRO A 100 -11.48 -13.32 -17.94
N PRO A 101 -11.87 -14.28 -17.08
CA PRO A 101 -12.00 -15.69 -17.47
C PRO A 101 -12.81 -15.90 -18.76
N ASP A 102 -13.86 -15.09 -18.95
CA ASP A 102 -14.74 -15.11 -20.12
C ASP A 102 -14.00 -14.81 -21.44
N GLU A 103 -12.98 -13.94 -21.42
CA GLU A 103 -12.13 -13.67 -22.61
C GLU A 103 -11.22 -14.85 -22.95
N LEU A 104 -10.97 -15.77 -22.02
CA LEU A 104 -10.18 -16.99 -22.26
C LEU A 104 -11.06 -18.14 -22.80
N GLU A 105 -12.35 -18.18 -22.45
CA GLU A 105 -13.27 -19.23 -22.89
C GLU A 105 -13.60 -19.15 -24.39
N ASP A 106 -13.68 -17.93 -24.93
CA ASP A 106 -13.99 -17.68 -26.35
C ASP A 106 -12.75 -17.68 -27.27
N LEU A 107 -11.55 -17.84 -26.71
CA LEU A 107 -10.33 -17.85 -27.51
C LEU A 107 -10.13 -19.19 -28.23
N PRO A 108 -9.71 -19.16 -29.51
CA PRO A 108 -9.29 -20.36 -30.20
C PRO A 108 -8.18 -21.07 -29.43
N VAL A 109 -8.24 -22.41 -29.35
CA VAL A 109 -7.26 -23.26 -28.64
C VAL A 109 -5.81 -22.96 -29.05
N THR A 110 -5.58 -22.50 -30.28
CA THR A 110 -4.27 -22.05 -30.77
C THR A 110 -3.73 -20.83 -30.04
N ARG A 111 -4.59 -19.85 -29.74
CA ARG A 111 -4.22 -18.63 -29.01
C ARG A 111 -3.98 -18.92 -27.52
N LEU A 112 -4.82 -19.78 -26.92
CA LEU A 112 -4.62 -20.27 -25.55
C LEU A 112 -3.27 -20.98 -25.40
N ARG A 113 -2.91 -21.87 -26.34
CA ARG A 113 -1.60 -22.55 -26.36
C ARG A 113 -0.43 -21.58 -26.52
N GLN A 114 -0.59 -20.49 -27.29
CA GLN A 114 0.45 -19.47 -27.41
C GLN A 114 0.67 -18.71 -26.09
N LEU A 115 -0.41 -18.32 -25.42
CA LEU A 115 -0.33 -17.60 -24.13
C LEU A 115 0.33 -18.47 -23.04
N VAL A 116 -0.04 -19.75 -22.96
CA VAL A 116 0.54 -20.66 -21.96
C VAL A 116 2.05 -20.87 -22.16
N ARG A 117 2.54 -20.86 -23.42
CA ARG A 117 3.99 -20.97 -23.72
C ARG A 117 4.79 -19.74 -23.31
N GLN A 118 4.13 -18.60 -23.11
CA GLN A 118 4.78 -17.36 -22.67
C GLN A 118 4.93 -17.32 -21.14
N LEU A 119 4.31 -18.25 -20.41
CA LEU A 119 4.46 -18.37 -18.96
C LEU A 119 5.66 -19.27 -18.62
N PRO A 120 6.61 -18.81 -17.79
CA PRO A 120 7.85 -19.53 -17.51
C PRO A 120 7.66 -20.91 -16.86
N ASP A 121 6.56 -21.10 -16.11
CA ASP A 121 6.34 -22.29 -15.26
C ASP A 121 5.14 -23.17 -15.70
N ALA A 122 4.55 -22.91 -16.88
CA ALA A 122 3.35 -23.62 -17.28
C ALA A 122 3.65 -24.98 -17.95
N GLN A 123 3.26 -26.08 -17.30
CA GLN A 123 3.30 -27.42 -17.88
C GLN A 123 1.97 -27.77 -18.58
N LEU A 124 1.99 -27.84 -19.91
CA LEU A 124 0.86 -28.31 -20.71
C LEU A 124 0.78 -29.85 -20.66
N LYS A 125 -0.13 -30.40 -19.87
CA LYS A 125 -0.49 -31.82 -19.94
C LYS A 125 -1.56 -32.02 -21.01
N GLY A 126 -1.17 -32.51 -22.18
CA GLY A 126 -2.13 -32.94 -23.20
C GLY A 126 -2.94 -34.15 -22.72
N ARG A 127 -4.20 -34.27 -23.16
CA ARG A 127 -4.90 -35.56 -23.12
C ARG A 127 -4.31 -36.45 -24.22
N GLN A 128 -3.92 -37.67 -23.87
CA GLN A 128 -3.64 -38.72 -24.85
C GLN A 128 -4.93 -39.07 -25.60
#